data_AF-A0A956PSK3-F1
#
_entry.id   AF-A0A956PSK3-F1
#
_cell.length_a   1.000
_cell.length_b   1.000
_cell.length_c   1.000
_cell.angle_alpha   90.00
_cell.angle_beta   90.00
_cell.angle_gamma   90.00
#
_symmetry.space_group_name_H-M   'P 1'
#
loop_
_entity.id
_entity.type
_entity.pdbx_description
1 polymer ?
#
loop_
_entity_poly.entity_id
_entity_poly.type
_entity_poly.pdbx_seq_one_letter_code
_entity_poly.pdbx_strand_id
1 'polypeptide(L)'
;AEVNRPPFDIPEAESELVAGYVSEYSGMMFAMFFLAEFSNMMLVSAIATTVFFGGWAVPFMPLPEQPDLLYTLIGGAIFFAKMYVLILLMMWIRWTFPRVRPDHLMNMGWKFMLPLAFVNLLVCAGVAVMQAEAAAQGQPVSRIAVWIIGAVSLAVILGALSLFKEKERPYHLVSAGSKEEKE
;
A
#
# COMPACT_ATOMS: atom_id res chain seq x y z
N ALA A 1 -4.34 -5.54 1.72
CA ALA A 1 -5.41 -6.38 1.13
C ALA A 1 -4.86 -7.74 0.72
N GLU A 2 -3.86 -7.81 -0.16
CA GLU A 2 -3.36 -9.09 -0.71
C GLU A 2 -2.67 -10.03 0.29
N VAL A 3 -2.16 -9.50 1.42
CA VAL A 3 -1.52 -10.31 2.47
C VAL A 3 -2.56 -11.04 3.34
N ASN A 4 -3.87 -10.80 3.13
CA ASN A 4 -4.98 -11.44 3.86
C ASN A 4 -4.84 -11.39 5.40
N ARG A 5 -4.21 -10.31 5.90
CA ARG A 5 -3.95 -10.10 7.32
C ARG A 5 -4.91 -9.07 7.92
N PRO A 6 -5.26 -9.19 9.22
CA PRO A 6 -6.05 -8.17 9.91
C PRO A 6 -5.37 -6.80 9.77
N PRO A 7 -6.09 -5.71 9.47
CA PRO A 7 -7.55 -5.57 9.47
C PRO A 7 -8.27 -5.97 8.16
N PHE A 8 -7.55 -6.47 7.15
CA PHE A 8 -8.07 -6.79 5.81
C PHE A 8 -8.14 -8.31 5.53
N ASP A 9 -8.48 -9.10 6.55
CA ASP A 9 -8.63 -10.56 6.50
C ASP A 9 -10.04 -10.98 6.02
N ILE A 10 -10.27 -10.92 4.70
CA ILE A 10 -11.57 -11.25 4.08
C ILE A 10 -11.96 -12.75 4.16
N PRO A 11 -11.05 -13.72 3.96
CA PRO A 11 -11.43 -15.14 3.85
C PRO A 11 -11.40 -15.93 5.17
N GLU A 12 -10.95 -15.34 6.28
CA GLU A 12 -10.79 -16.02 7.59
C GLU A 12 -11.87 -15.63 8.62
N ALA A 13 -12.96 -14.98 8.18
CA ALA A 13 -14.04 -14.53 9.06
C ALA A 13 -14.77 -15.72 9.72
N GLU A 14 -14.29 -16.13 10.90
CA GLU A 14 -14.86 -17.15 11.80
C GLU A 14 -16.34 -16.93 12.16
N SER A 15 -16.88 -15.74 11.88
CA SER A 15 -18.28 -15.35 12.13
C SER A 15 -19.22 -15.64 10.95
N GLU A 16 -18.70 -15.85 9.73
CA GLU A 16 -19.50 -15.80 8.50
C GLU A 16 -19.27 -17.01 7.57
N LEU A 17 -18.04 -17.55 7.48
CA LEU A 17 -17.71 -18.76 6.70
C LEU A 17 -16.51 -19.45 7.37
N VAL A 18 -16.58 -20.77 7.61
CA VAL A 18 -15.45 -21.57 8.13
C VAL A 18 -14.23 -21.37 7.23
N ALA A 19 -13.08 -21.00 7.80
CA ALA A 19 -11.83 -20.81 7.08
C ALA A 19 -11.40 -22.13 6.40
N GLY A 20 -11.69 -22.27 5.11
CA GLY A 20 -11.68 -23.56 4.41
C GLY A 20 -10.36 -24.31 4.54
N TYR A 21 -9.24 -23.66 4.25
CA TYR A 21 -7.93 -24.33 4.30
C TYR A 21 -7.47 -24.71 5.72
N VAL A 22 -8.01 -24.04 6.75
CA VAL A 22 -7.71 -24.33 8.17
C VAL A 22 -8.47 -25.57 8.64
N SER A 23 -9.68 -25.81 8.08
CA SER A 23 -10.50 -26.99 8.40
C SER A 23 -10.23 -28.21 7.51
N GLU A 24 -9.76 -28.01 6.29
CA GLU A 24 -9.64 -29.09 5.28
C GLU A 24 -8.26 -29.74 5.23
N TYR A 25 -7.20 -29.02 5.63
CA TYR A 25 -5.83 -29.51 5.56
C TYR A 25 -5.23 -29.78 6.94
N SER A 26 -4.42 -30.84 7.05
CA SER A 26 -3.68 -31.19 8.27
C SER A 26 -2.19 -31.46 8.00
N GLY A 27 -1.38 -31.45 9.06
CA GLY A 27 0.05 -31.80 9.01
C GLY A 27 0.90 -30.82 8.18
N MET A 28 1.69 -31.35 7.25
CA MET A 28 2.62 -30.55 6.43
C MET A 28 1.90 -29.63 5.44
N MET A 29 0.78 -30.07 4.86
CA MET A 29 0.01 -29.25 3.91
C MET A 29 -0.55 -28.00 4.59
N PHE A 30 -1.03 -28.14 5.83
CA PHE A 30 -1.44 -27.02 6.67
C PHE A 30 -0.27 -26.04 6.90
N ALA A 31 0.91 -26.55 7.26
CA ALA A 31 2.10 -25.72 7.48
C ALA A 31 2.53 -24.92 6.23
N MET A 32 2.38 -25.50 5.03
CA MET A 32 2.69 -24.81 3.77
C MET A 32 1.79 -23.59 3.51
N PHE A 33 0.53 -23.64 3.91
CA PHE A 33 -0.38 -22.47 3.79
C PHE A 33 0.07 -21.31 4.69
N PHE A 34 0.42 -21.58 5.95
CA PHE A 34 0.96 -20.53 6.83
C PHE A 34 2.30 -20.02 6.34
N LEU A 35 3.20 -20.91 5.89
CA LEU A 35 4.47 -20.52 5.30
C LEU A 35 4.26 -19.58 4.11
N ALA A 36 3.30 -19.88 3.23
CA ALA A 36 2.97 -19.05 2.09
C ALA A 36 2.43 -17.68 2.52
N GLU A 37 1.55 -17.61 3.53
CA GLU A 37 1.02 -16.35 4.06
C GLU A 37 2.13 -15.48 4.68
N PHE A 38 3.01 -16.08 5.50
CA PHE A 38 4.16 -15.37 6.08
C PHE A 38 5.18 -14.94 5.02
N SER A 39 5.42 -15.78 4.01
CA SER A 39 6.31 -15.46 2.89
C SER A 39 5.73 -14.34 2.03
N ASN A 40 4.41 -14.28 1.84
CA ASN A 40 3.76 -13.22 1.09
C ASN A 40 3.97 -11.85 1.76
N MET A 41 3.92 -11.79 3.09
CA MET A 41 4.24 -10.56 3.84
C MET A 41 5.68 -10.09 3.60
N MET A 42 6.64 -11.02 3.58
CA MET A 42 8.03 -10.70 3.25
C MET A 42 8.18 -10.26 1.79
N LEU A 43 7.51 -10.93 0.86
CA LEU A 43 7.55 -10.63 -0.57
C LEU A 43 7.01 -9.22 -0.87
N VAL A 44 5.82 -8.89 -0.36
CA VAL A 44 5.21 -7.57 -0.55
C VAL A 44 6.09 -6.46 0.05
N SER A 45 6.68 -6.71 1.22
CA SER A 45 7.62 -5.77 1.85
C SER A 45 8.90 -5.61 1.04
N ALA A 46 9.42 -6.69 0.45
CA ALA A 46 10.60 -6.66 -0.42
C ALA A 46 10.32 -5.86 -1.70
N ILE A 47 9.18 -6.11 -2.37
CA ILE A 47 8.75 -5.38 -3.57
C ILE A 47 8.54 -3.89 -3.24
N ALA A 48 7.90 -3.59 -2.12
CA ALA A 48 7.72 -2.20 -1.70
C ALA A 48 9.07 -1.50 -1.45
N THR A 49 10.01 -2.20 -0.82
CA THR A 49 11.36 -1.68 -0.55
C THR A 49 12.13 -1.39 -1.84
N THR A 50 12.06 -2.27 -2.84
CA THR A 50 12.76 -2.09 -4.12
C THR A 50 12.15 -0.96 -4.95
N VAL A 51 10.82 -0.94 -5.09
CA VAL A 51 10.13 -0.01 -6.00
C VAL A 51 10.03 1.39 -5.40
N PHE A 52 9.73 1.52 -4.10
CA PHE A 52 9.44 2.82 -3.48
C PHE A 52 10.57 3.35 -2.61
N PHE A 53 11.32 2.49 -1.92
CA PHE A 53 12.36 2.91 -0.95
C PHE A 53 13.79 2.85 -1.51
N GLY A 54 13.94 2.75 -2.83
CA GLY A 54 15.24 2.76 -3.51
C GLY A 54 16.08 1.49 -3.30
N GLY A 55 15.48 0.39 -2.86
CA GLY A 55 16.12 -0.91 -2.71
C GLY A 55 17.38 -0.86 -1.84
N TRP A 56 18.49 -1.35 -2.40
CA TRP A 56 19.80 -1.49 -1.75
C TRP A 56 20.62 -0.19 -1.70
N ALA A 57 20.12 0.90 -2.29
CA ALA A 57 20.80 2.18 -2.27
C ALA A 57 20.97 2.67 -0.82
N VAL A 58 22.22 3.00 -0.47
CA VAL A 58 22.59 3.58 0.81
C VAL A 58 22.12 5.04 0.83
N PRO A 59 21.30 5.45 1.82
CA PRO A 59 20.86 6.83 1.93
C PRO A 59 22.06 7.79 1.99
N PHE A 60 21.97 8.90 1.25
CA PHE A 60 22.97 9.98 1.23
C PHE A 60 24.34 9.64 0.61
N MET A 61 24.52 8.44 0.05
CA MET A 61 25.72 8.07 -0.70
C MET A 61 25.39 7.90 -2.19
N PRO A 62 26.20 8.45 -3.11
CA PRO A 62 26.02 8.19 -4.54
C PRO A 62 26.24 6.70 -4.83
N LEU A 63 25.47 6.14 -5.78
CA LEU A 63 25.67 4.77 -6.23
C LEU A 63 27.05 4.68 -6.91
N PRO A 64 27.98 3.84 -6.42
CA PRO A 64 29.25 3.61 -7.08
C PRO A 64 29.02 2.87 -8.40
N GLU A 65 29.75 3.24 -9.45
CA GLU A 65 29.72 2.51 -10.73
C GLU A 65 30.27 1.08 -10.59
N GLN A 66 31.23 0.90 -9.67
CA GLN A 66 31.76 -0.40 -9.26
C GLN A 66 31.59 -0.53 -7.74
N PRO A 67 30.58 -1.27 -7.27
CA PRO A 67 30.34 -1.41 -5.84
C PRO A 67 31.39 -2.31 -5.20
N ASP A 68 32.11 -1.77 -4.22
CA ASP A 68 32.99 -2.57 -3.36
C ASP A 68 32.17 -3.63 -2.60
N LEU A 69 32.85 -4.71 -2.20
CA LEU A 69 32.24 -5.77 -1.37
C LEU A 69 31.59 -5.18 -0.10
N LEU A 70 32.25 -4.20 0.52
CA LEU A 70 31.76 -3.52 1.72
C LEU A 70 30.49 -2.71 1.44
N TYR A 71 30.42 -2.00 0.31
CA TYR A 71 29.21 -1.26 -0.08
C TYR A 71 28.05 -2.21 -0.37
N THR A 72 28.31 -3.35 -1.00
CA THR A 72 27.30 -4.38 -1.29
C THR A 72 26.73 -5.01 -0.01
N LEU A 73 27.60 -5.33 0.96
CA LEU A 73 27.18 -5.87 2.26
C LEU A 73 26.35 -4.86 3.06
N ILE A 74 26.78 -3.59 3.10
CA ILE A 74 26.04 -2.52 3.78
C ILE A 74 24.71 -2.27 3.08
N GLY A 75 24.69 -2.20 1.74
CA GLY A 75 23.47 -2.02 0.95
C GLY A 75 22.48 -3.16 1.15
N GLY A 76 22.97 -4.40 1.22
CA GLY A 76 22.17 -5.57 1.58
C GLY A 76 21.59 -5.48 3.00
N ALA A 77 22.40 -5.11 3.99
CA ALA A 77 21.93 -4.92 5.36
C ALA A 77 20.87 -3.83 5.47
N ILE A 78 21.04 -2.71 4.75
CA ILE A 78 20.06 -1.62 4.69
C ILE A 78 18.78 -2.06 4.00
N PHE A 79 18.88 -2.85 2.93
CA PHE A 79 17.72 -3.42 2.26
C PHE A 79 16.88 -4.26 3.22
N PHE A 80 17.52 -5.19 3.95
CA PHE A 80 16.83 -5.99 4.96
C PHE A 80 16.27 -5.12 6.09
N ALA A 81 17.01 -4.11 6.55
CA ALA A 81 16.52 -3.19 7.58
C ALA A 81 15.24 -2.44 7.13
N LYS A 82 15.22 -1.89 5.91
CA LYS A 82 14.04 -1.24 5.32
C LYS A 82 12.86 -2.22 5.22
N MET A 83 13.11 -3.43 4.73
CA MET A 83 12.10 -4.49 4.64
C MET A 83 11.54 -4.85 6.02
N TYR A 84 12.38 -5.03 7.04
CA TYR A 84 11.95 -5.31 8.40
C TYR A 84 11.14 -4.16 9.00
N VAL A 85 11.48 -2.90 8.71
CA VAL A 85 10.67 -1.74 9.14
C VAL A 85 9.27 -1.80 8.52
N LEU A 86 9.14 -2.18 7.25
CA LEU A 86 7.83 -2.35 6.62
C LEU A 86 7.04 -3.51 7.24
N ILE A 87 7.68 -4.63 7.54
CA ILE A 87 7.05 -5.75 8.25
C ILE A 87 6.59 -5.30 9.64
N LEU A 88 7.42 -4.58 10.39
CA LEU A 88 7.08 -4.04 11.71
C LEU A 88 5.89 -3.07 11.61
N LEU A 89 5.83 -2.25 10.57
CA LEU A 89 4.69 -1.37 10.32
C LEU A 89 3.41 -2.16 10.04
N MET A 90 3.47 -3.22 9.24
CA MET A 90 2.31 -4.11 9.02
C MET A 90 1.86 -4.80 10.31
N MET A 91 2.81 -5.27 11.13
CA MET A 91 2.52 -5.87 12.44
C MET A 91 1.92 -4.85 13.42
N TRP A 92 2.40 -3.60 13.38
CA TRP A 92 1.85 -2.54 14.20
C TRP A 92 0.41 -2.17 13.79
N ILE A 93 0.13 -2.11 12.49
CA ILE A 93 -1.24 -1.91 11.98
C ILE A 93 -2.15 -3.04 12.47
N ARG A 94 -1.69 -4.30 12.43
CA ARG A 94 -2.44 -5.44 12.95
C ARG A 94 -2.83 -5.28 14.42
N TRP A 95 -1.97 -4.69 15.24
CA TRP A 95 -2.24 -4.49 16.67
C TRP A 95 -3.10 -3.26 16.97
N THR A 96 -3.12 -2.27 16.08
CA THR A 96 -3.73 -0.96 16.35
C THR A 96 -5.14 -0.84 15.78
N PHE A 97 -5.42 -1.45 14.63
CA PHE A 97 -6.68 -1.24 13.92
C PHE A 97 -7.67 -2.39 14.12
N PRO A 98 -8.97 -2.07 14.35
CA PRO A 98 -10.02 -3.07 14.32
C PRO A 98 -10.23 -3.61 12.90
N ARG A 99 -10.77 -4.82 12.78
CA ARG A 99 -11.14 -5.45 11.50
C ARG A 99 -12.09 -4.55 10.71
N VAL A 100 -11.87 -4.45 9.39
CA VAL A 100 -12.74 -3.67 8.49
C VAL A 100 -13.61 -4.58 7.63
N ARG A 101 -14.87 -4.18 7.41
CA ARG A 101 -15.79 -4.93 6.56
C ARG A 101 -15.32 -4.92 5.09
N PRO A 102 -15.37 -6.05 4.35
CA PRO A 102 -14.95 -6.11 2.95
C PRO A 102 -15.64 -5.09 2.05
N ASP A 103 -16.91 -4.77 2.31
CA ASP A 103 -17.67 -3.77 1.55
C ASP A 103 -17.07 -2.36 1.65
N HIS A 104 -16.56 -1.99 2.82
CA HIS A 104 -15.89 -0.70 3.02
C HIS A 104 -14.54 -0.67 2.31
N LEU A 105 -13.82 -1.79 2.33
CA LEU A 105 -12.56 -1.94 1.60
C LEU A 105 -12.77 -1.84 0.09
N MET A 106 -13.79 -2.50 -0.45
CA MET A 106 -14.13 -2.47 -1.88
C MET A 106 -14.53 -1.06 -2.32
N ASN A 107 -15.36 -0.38 -1.52
CA ASN A 107 -15.72 1.01 -1.78
C ASN A 107 -14.49 1.93 -1.75
N MET A 108 -13.57 1.75 -0.80
CA MET A 108 -12.33 2.53 -0.73
C MET A 108 -11.44 2.28 -1.95
N GLY A 109 -11.25 1.02 -2.34
CA GLY A 109 -10.45 0.63 -3.50
C GLY A 109 -10.98 1.23 -4.81
N TRP A 110 -12.27 1.04 -5.08
CA TRP A 110 -12.87 1.46 -6.35
C TRP A 110 -13.18 2.95 -6.45
N LYS A 111 -13.66 3.58 -5.38
CA LYS A 111 -14.07 5.00 -5.44
C LYS A 111 -12.92 5.96 -5.23
N PHE A 112 -11.85 5.52 -4.57
CA PHE A 112 -10.76 6.41 -4.19
C PHE A 112 -9.41 5.94 -4.72
N MET A 113 -8.97 4.72 -4.37
CA MET A 113 -7.60 4.29 -4.71
C MET A 113 -7.38 4.18 -6.22
N LEU A 114 -8.35 3.62 -6.95
CA LEU A 114 -8.24 3.40 -8.39
C LEU A 114 -8.27 4.72 -9.19
N PRO A 115 -9.24 5.64 -8.99
CA PRO A 115 -9.19 6.97 -9.62
C PRO A 115 -7.93 7.76 -9.26
N LEU A 116 -7.49 7.70 -8.00
CA LEU A 116 -6.28 8.40 -7.55
C LEU A 116 -5.02 7.86 -8.25
N ALA A 117 -4.92 6.54 -8.41
CA ALA A 117 -3.82 5.91 -9.14
C ALA A 117 -3.78 6.37 -10.60
N PHE A 118 -4.93 6.48 -11.28
CA PHE A 118 -5.01 6.99 -12.64
C PHE A 118 -4.59 8.46 -12.75
N VAL A 119 -5.05 9.32 -11.84
CA VAL A 119 -4.63 10.73 -11.83
C VAL A 119 -3.12 10.84 -11.64
N ASN A 120 -2.55 10.09 -10.68
CA ASN A 120 -1.11 10.10 -10.46
C ASN A 120 -0.33 9.55 -11.66
N LEU A 121 -0.84 8.51 -12.33
CA LEU A 121 -0.25 7.97 -13.55
C LEU A 121 -0.21 9.02 -14.68
N LEU A 122 -1.30 9.74 -14.92
CA LEU A 122 -1.38 10.78 -15.94
C LEU A 122 -0.43 11.96 -15.64
N VAL A 123 -0.33 12.36 -14.38
CA VAL A 123 0.62 13.39 -13.93
C VAL A 123 2.06 12.93 -14.18
N CYS A 124 2.42 11.73 -13.74
CA CYS A 124 3.75 11.16 -13.96
C CYS A 124 4.07 11.05 -15.46
N ALA A 125 3.12 10.61 -16.28
CA ALA A 125 3.28 10.51 -17.73
C ALA A 125 3.50 11.88 -18.38
N GLY A 126 2.69 12.88 -18.05
CA GLY A 126 2.85 14.24 -18.58
C GLY A 126 4.21 14.85 -18.22
N VAL A 127 4.68 14.65 -16.98
CA VAL A 127 5.99 15.13 -16.56
C VAL A 127 7.14 14.34 -17.20
N ALA A 128 6.97 13.04 -17.44
CA ALA A 128 7.96 12.25 -18.16
C ALA A 128 8.15 12.75 -19.60
N VAL A 129 7.08 13.17 -20.27
CA VAL A 129 7.16 13.78 -21.61
C VAL A 129 7.89 15.12 -21.55
N MET A 130 7.56 16.00 -20.60
CA MET A 130 8.27 17.29 -20.43
C MET A 130 9.76 17.08 -20.14
N GLN A 131 10.13 16.04 -19.37
CA GLN A 131 11.52 15.69 -19.13
C GLN A 131 12.23 15.17 -20.38
N ALA A 132 11.54 14.38 -21.22
CA ALA A 132 12.11 13.91 -22.47
C ALA A 132 12.40 15.08 -23.42
N GLU A 133 11.51 16.07 -23.48
CA GLU A 133 11.72 17.30 -24.26
C GLU A 133 12.88 18.15 -23.69
N ALA A 134 12.95 18.32 -22.37
CA ALA A 134 14.03 19.06 -21.71
C ALA A 134 15.41 18.39 -21.90
N ALA A 135 15.46 17.05 -21.90
CA ALA A 135 16.66 16.29 -22.18
C ALA A 135 17.12 16.47 -23.65
N ALA A 136 16.18 16.55 -24.60
CA ALA A 136 16.48 16.81 -26.01
C ALA A 136 17.10 18.20 -26.26
N GLN A 137 16.83 19.18 -25.41
CA GLN A 137 17.40 20.53 -25.46
C GLN A 137 18.76 20.66 -24.75
N GLY A 138 19.32 19.57 -24.21
CA GLY A 138 20.66 19.56 -23.61
C GLY A 138 20.77 20.32 -22.28
N GLN A 139 19.66 20.71 -21.66
CA GLN A 139 19.69 21.22 -20.29
C GLN A 139 19.82 20.06 -19.30
N PRO A 140 20.68 20.16 -18.26
CA PRO A 140 20.73 19.14 -17.23
C PRO A 140 19.35 19.07 -16.58
N VAL A 141 18.71 17.90 -16.65
CA VAL A 141 17.39 17.66 -16.05
C VAL A 141 17.50 18.00 -14.57
N SER A 142 17.00 19.17 -14.22
CA SER A 142 17.26 19.74 -12.90
C SER A 142 16.58 18.87 -11.86
N ARG A 143 17.29 18.56 -10.76
CA ARG A 143 16.75 17.84 -9.58
C ARG A 143 15.42 18.46 -9.10
N ILE A 144 15.19 19.73 -9.43
CA ILE A 144 13.98 20.51 -9.18
C ILE A 144 12.74 19.86 -9.84
N ALA A 145 12.84 19.31 -11.05
CA ALA A 145 11.72 18.63 -11.71
C ALA A 145 11.22 17.42 -10.90
N VAL A 146 12.12 16.66 -10.28
CA VAL A 146 11.78 15.53 -9.39
C VAL A 146 11.10 16.01 -8.10
N TRP A 147 11.54 17.14 -7.54
CA TRP A 147 10.86 17.77 -6.40
C TRP A 147 9.48 18.32 -6.76
N ILE A 148 9.30 18.85 -7.98
CA ILE A 148 8.00 19.28 -8.49
C ILE A 148 7.07 18.07 -8.65
N ILE A 149 7.55 16.94 -9.17
CA ILE A 149 6.78 15.67 -9.22
C ILE A 149 6.31 15.28 -7.82
N GLY A 150 7.24 15.25 -6.85
CA GLY A 150 6.91 14.96 -5.47
C GLY A 150 5.87 15.91 -4.88
N ALA A 151 5.98 17.21 -5.17
CA ALA A 151 5.05 18.22 -4.71
C ALA A 151 3.66 18.10 -5.35
N VAL A 152 3.57 17.82 -6.66
CA VAL A 152 2.29 17.64 -7.36
C VAL A 152 1.61 16.35 -6.90
N SER A 153 2.34 15.23 -6.81
CA SER A 153 1.79 13.98 -6.29
C SER A 153 1.32 14.14 -4.84
N LEU A 154 2.06 14.89 -4.01
CA LEU A 154 1.65 15.19 -2.64
C LEU A 154 0.41 16.10 -2.57
N ALA A 155 0.29 17.09 -3.46
CA ALA A 155 -0.90 17.93 -3.58
C ALA A 155 -2.14 17.14 -4.03
N VAL A 156 -1.98 16.19 -4.96
CA VAL A 156 -3.04 15.28 -5.41
C VAL A 156 -3.48 14.37 -4.26
N ILE A 157 -2.53 13.84 -3.47
CA ILE A 157 -2.84 13.03 -2.28
C ILE A 157 -3.56 13.87 -1.22
N LEU A 158 -3.09 15.09 -0.93
CA LEU A 158 -3.73 15.99 0.03
C LEU A 158 -5.12 16.45 -0.41
N GLY A 159 -5.30 16.73 -1.70
CA GLY A 159 -6.61 17.05 -2.28
C GLY A 159 -7.58 15.87 -2.25
N ALA A 160 -7.08 14.65 -2.40
CA ALA A 160 -7.90 13.45 -2.18
C ALA A 160 -8.28 13.32 -0.70
N LEU A 161 -7.35 13.57 0.23
CA LEU A 161 -7.59 13.53 1.68
C LEU A 161 -8.58 14.61 2.16
N SER A 162 -8.60 15.80 1.57
CA SER A 162 -9.59 16.83 1.93
C SER A 162 -11.01 16.42 1.52
N LEU A 163 -11.17 15.69 0.42
CA LEU A 163 -12.45 15.11 0.01
C LEU A 163 -12.93 14.00 0.96
N PHE A 164 -12.03 13.31 1.68
CA PHE A 164 -12.40 12.34 2.72
C PHE A 164 -13.09 13.01 3.91
N LYS A 165 -12.62 14.20 4.32
CA LYS A 165 -13.14 14.89 5.50
C LYS A 165 -14.60 15.34 5.35
N GLU A 166 -15.08 15.52 4.13
CA GLU A 166 -16.41 16.10 3.88
C GLU A 166 -17.53 15.06 3.79
N LYS A 167 -17.21 13.75 3.70
CA LYS A 167 -18.20 12.67 3.48
C LYS A 167 -18.52 11.84 4.72
N GLU A 168 -18.28 12.34 5.92
CA GLU A 168 -18.87 11.75 7.13
C GLU A 168 -20.28 12.32 7.36
N ARG A 169 -21.25 11.91 6.54
CA ARG A 169 -22.67 12.13 6.90
C ARG A 169 -23.09 11.01 7.84
N PRO A 170 -23.54 11.32 9.07
CA PRO A 170 -24.09 10.30 9.96
C PRO A 170 -25.30 9.67 9.27
N TYR A 171 -25.32 8.34 9.21
CA TYR A 171 -26.51 7.61 8.76
C TYR A 171 -27.65 8.00 9.70
N HIS A 172 -28.61 8.77 9.17
CA HIS A 172 -29.89 8.94 9.83
C HIS A 172 -30.47 7.54 9.99
N LEU A 173 -30.52 7.06 11.23
CA LEU A 173 -31.32 5.92 11.61
C LEU A 173 -32.72 6.22 11.09
N VAL A 174 -33.18 5.42 10.13
CA VAL A 174 -34.57 5.37 9.74
C VAL A 174 -35.34 5.21 11.03
N SER A 175 -36.01 6.29 11.45
CA SER A 175 -36.85 6.30 12.63
C SER A 175 -37.77 5.10 12.53
N ALA A 176 -37.78 4.29 13.58
CA ALA A 176 -38.72 3.21 13.78
C ALA A 176 -40.08 3.59 13.18
N GLY A 177 -40.48 2.84 12.15
CA GLY A 177 -41.85 2.84 11.64
C GLY A 177 -42.76 2.25 12.72
N SER A 178 -43.03 3.06 13.74
CA SER A 178 -44.26 3.02 14.50
C SER A 178 -45.38 3.48 13.56
N LYS A 179 -46.47 2.71 13.52
CA LYS A 179 -47.65 2.73 12.62
C LYS A 179 -47.48 1.65 11.54
N GLU A 180 -48.19 0.52 11.57
CA GLU A 180 -49.63 0.39 11.77
C GLU A 180 -49.99 -0.86 12.59
N GLU A 181 -50.29 -0.64 13.87
CA GLU A 181 -51.36 -1.35 14.56
C GLU A 181 -52.60 -0.45 14.42
N LYS A 182 -53.59 -0.89 13.64
CA LYS A 182 -55.03 -0.58 13.69
C LYS A 182 -55.69 -0.89 12.35
N GLU A 183 -56.20 -2.12 12.21
CA GLU A 183 -57.60 -2.51 11.98
C GLU A 183 -57.69 -3.96 11.49
#